data_AF-A0A3B8UJT6-F1
#
_entry.id   AF-A0A3B8UJT6-F1
#
_cell.length_a   1.000
_cell.length_b   1.000
_cell.length_c   1.000
_cell.angle_alpha   90.00
_cell.angle_beta   90.00
_cell.angle_gamma   90.00
#
_symmetry.space_group_name_H-M   'P 1'
#
loop_
_entity.id
_entity.type
_entity.pdbx_description
1 polymer ?
#
loop_
_entity_poly.entity_id
_entity_poly.type
_entity_poly.pdbx_seq_one_letter_code
_entity_poly.pdbx_strand_id
1 'polypeptide(L)'
;MFYRIGICDDEYSICKEVSQYVNNYFAECEDYADVYMWESGDSLIKDLEGGTVLDILFLDIELPDMNGISIGRYVREQLKDSALSIVYISYKTS
;
A
#
# COMPACT_ATOMS: atom_id res chain seq x y z
N MET A 1 14.44 11.40 6.09
CA MET A 1 14.70 10.11 5.39
C MET A 1 13.54 9.96 4.44
N PHE A 2 13.79 9.69 3.16
CA PHE A 2 12.71 9.73 2.18
C PHE A 2 11.92 8.44 2.22
N TYR A 3 10.63 8.52 2.55
CA TYR A 3 9.74 7.36 2.62
C TYR A 3 8.86 7.28 1.38
N ARG A 4 8.77 6.08 0.79
CA ARG A 4 7.83 5.74 -0.28
C ARG A 4 6.74 4.84 0.29
N ILE A 5 5.52 5.38 0.33
CA ILE A 5 4.38 4.76 0.98
C ILE A 5 3.35 4.41 -0.08
N GLY A 6 3.01 3.13 -0.15
CA GLY A 6 1.96 2.61 -1.01
C GLY A 6 0.64 2.43 -0.26
N ILE A 7 -0.47 2.65 -0.95
CA ILE A 7 -1.83 2.38 -0.45
C ILE A 7 -2.60 1.66 -1.55
N CYS A 8 -3.18 0.50 -1.25
CA CYS A 8 -3.97 -0.27 -2.20
C CYS A 8 -5.28 -0.71 -1.56
N ASP A 9 -6.38 -0.23 -2.12
CA ASP A 9 -7.75 -0.46 -1.68
C ASP A 9 -8.68 -0.19 -2.88
N ASP A 10 -9.70 -1.01 -3.12
CA ASP A 10 -10.60 -0.82 -4.26
C ASP A 10 -11.56 0.37 -4.10
N GLU A 11 -11.69 0.91 -2.89
CA GLU A 11 -12.38 2.14 -2.60
C GLU A 11 -11.41 3.33 -2.63
N TYR A 12 -11.40 4.10 -3.72
CA TYR A 12 -10.57 5.31 -3.84
C TYR A 12 -10.71 6.29 -2.68
N SER A 13 -11.90 6.37 -2.06
CA SER A 13 -12.12 7.18 -0.85
C SER A 13 -11.23 6.76 0.31
N ILE A 14 -11.05 5.46 0.53
CA ILE A 14 -10.17 4.93 1.56
C ILE A 14 -8.71 5.24 1.22
N CYS A 15 -8.29 4.98 -0.03
CA CYS A 15 -6.95 5.34 -0.49
C CYS A 15 -6.62 6.82 -0.18
N LYS A 16 -7.57 7.70 -0.50
CA LYS A 16 -7.43 9.15 -0.25
C LYS A 16 -7.40 9.49 1.23
N GLU A 17 -8.25 8.87 2.05
CA GLU A 17 -8.29 9.09 3.50
C GLU A 17 -6.97 8.68 4.16
N VAL A 18 -6.47 7.48 3.85
CA VAL A 18 -5.18 6.99 4.36
C VAL A 18 -4.03 7.89 3.88
N SER A 19 -4.05 8.32 2.62
CA SER A 19 -3.08 9.29 2.07
C SER A 19 -3.11 10.61 2.85
N GLN A 20 -4.28 11.10 3.23
CA GLN A 20 -4.39 12.30 4.06
C GLN A 20 -3.79 12.09 5.45
N TYR A 21 -4.02 10.94 6.10
CA TYR A 21 -3.38 10.64 7.39
C TYR A 21 -1.86 10.61 7.31
N VAL A 22 -1.31 9.97 6.26
CA VAL A 22 0.13 9.95 6.00
C VAL A 22 0.65 11.37 5.81
N ASN A 23 0.06 12.14 4.89
CA ASN A 23 0.52 13.48 4.58
C ASN A 23 0.45 14.43 5.80
N ASN A 24 -0.62 14.35 6.59
CA ASN A 24 -0.77 15.16 7.80
C ASN A 24 0.33 14.83 8.82
N TYR A 25 0.61 13.55 9.05
CA TYR A 25 1.66 13.11 9.97
C TYR A 25 3.04 13.62 9.55
N PHE A 26 3.39 13.50 8.26
CA PHE A 26 4.67 13.99 7.75
C PHE A 26 4.77 15.52 7.80
N ALA A 27 3.68 16.23 7.50
CA ALA A 27 3.62 17.68 7.62
C ALA A 27 3.85 18.15 9.07
N GLU A 28 3.27 17.48 10.06
CA GLU A 28 3.51 17.76 11.49
C GLU A 28 4.97 17.55 11.90
N CYS A 29 5.67 16.64 11.21
CA CYS A 29 7.09 16.39 11.40
C CYS A 29 8.02 17.34 10.61
N GLU A 30 7.47 18.31 9.88
CA GLU A 30 8.20 19.15 8.91
C GLU A 30 8.96 18.32 7.85
N ASP A 31 8.41 17.16 7.46
CA ASP A 31 8.97 16.24 6.47
C ASP A 31 7.90 15.86 5.42
N TYR A 32 8.26 15.00 4.47
CA TYR A 32 7.35 14.53 3.43
C TYR A 32 7.62 13.08 3.02
N ALA A 33 6.60 12.43 2.46
CA ALA A 33 6.69 11.10 1.90
C ALA A 33 6.10 11.10 0.49
N ASP A 34 6.63 10.25 -0.39
CA ASP A 34 5.98 9.95 -1.65
C ASP A 34 4.85 8.96 -1.40
N VAL A 35 3.64 9.32 -1.78
CA VAL A 35 2.46 8.47 -1.64
C VAL A 35 2.00 7.96 -3.00
N TYR A 36 1.90 6.64 -3.11
CA TYR A 36 1.41 5.93 -4.28
C TYR A 36 0.07 5.28 -3.93
N MET A 37 -0.90 5.35 -4.84
CA MET A 37 -2.24 4.80 -4.63
C MET A 37 -2.63 3.88 -5.79
N TRP A 38 -3.25 2.75 -5.46
CA TRP A 38 -3.78 1.79 -6.42
C TRP A 38 -5.20 1.39 -6.02
N GLU A 39 -6.07 1.27 -7.02
CA GLU A 39 -7.48 0.84 -6.85
C GLU A 39 -7.67 -0.66 -7.16
N SER A 40 -6.58 -1.36 -7.48
CA SER A 40 -6.63 -2.80 -7.71
C SER A 40 -5.27 -3.45 -7.45
N GLY A 41 -5.30 -4.69 -6.96
CA GLY A 41 -4.06 -5.42 -6.70
C GLY A 41 -3.27 -5.75 -7.98
N ASP A 42 -3.91 -5.85 -9.15
CA ASP A 42 -3.21 -6.04 -10.43
C ASP A 42 -2.35 -4.83 -10.78
N SER A 43 -2.89 -3.62 -10.58
CA SER A 43 -2.14 -2.38 -10.85
C SER A 43 -0.96 -2.21 -9.89
N LEU A 44 -1.16 -2.55 -8.60
CA LEU A 44 -0.10 -2.61 -7.61
C LEU A 44 1.00 -3.61 -8.02
N ILE A 45 0.64 -4.85 -8.33
CA ILE A 45 1.60 -5.90 -8.69
C ILE A 45 2.41 -5.48 -9.91
N LYS A 46 1.74 -4.95 -10.93
CA LYS A 46 2.39 -4.51 -12.17
C LYS A 46 3.47 -3.43 -11.90
N ASP A 47 3.18 -2.47 -11.04
CA ASP A 47 4.14 -1.42 -10.70
C ASP A 47 5.29 -1.95 -9.84
N LEU A 48 5.02 -2.86 -8.90
CA LEU A 48 6.07 -3.52 -8.10
C LEU A 48 7.01 -4.36 -8.99
N GLU A 49 6.46 -5.13 -9.93
CA GLU A 49 7.23 -5.86 -10.95
C GLU A 49 8.01 -4.91 -11.87
N GLY A 50 7.44 -3.74 -12.14
CA GLY A 50 8.07 -2.65 -12.90
C GLY A 50 9.22 -1.97 -12.18
N GLY A 51 9.50 -2.34 -10.92
CA GLY A 51 10.61 -1.81 -10.13
C GLY A 51 10.24 -0.65 -9.21
N THR A 52 8.95 -0.40 -9.00
CA THR A 52 8.51 0.50 -7.93
C THR A 52 8.95 -0.07 -6.59
N VAL A 53 9.73 0.72 -5.84
CA VAL A 53 10.23 0.35 -4.51
C VAL A 53 9.44 1.12 -3.47
N LEU A 54 8.93 0.40 -2.47
CA LEU A 54 8.18 0.96 -1.34
C LEU A 54 8.88 0.60 -0.03
N ASP A 55 8.74 1.48 0.97
CA ASP A 55 9.16 1.21 2.34
C ASP A 55 8.00 0.64 3.16
N ILE A 56 6.78 1.17 2.93
CA ILE A 56 5.55 0.77 3.61
C ILE A 56 4.44 0.62 2.57
N LEU A 57 3.64 -0.44 2.68
CA LEU A 57 2.44 -0.66 1.89
C LEU A 57 1.25 -0.89 2.82
N PHE A 58 0.29 0.02 2.79
CA PHE A 58 -1.05 -0.18 3.32
C PHE A 58 -1.87 -0.96 2.31
N LEU A 59 -2.38 -2.12 2.71
CA LEU A 59 -3.01 -3.05 1.78
C LEU A 59 -4.31 -3.58 2.35
N ASP A 60 -5.41 -3.33 1.66
CA ASP A 60 -6.67 -3.97 1.99
C ASP A 60 -6.62 -5.49 1.73
N ILE A 61 -7.26 -6.25 2.62
CA ILE A 61 -7.33 -7.71 2.55
C ILE A 61 -8.40 -8.16 1.55
N GLU A 62 -9.48 -7.39 1.38
CA GLU A 62 -10.69 -7.75 0.64
C GLU A 62 -10.81 -7.01 -0.69
N LEU A 63 -9.86 -7.19 -1.60
CA LEU A 63 -9.97 -6.61 -2.95
C LEU A 63 -10.91 -7.44 -3.84
N PRO A 64 -11.59 -6.83 -4.84
CA PRO A 64 -12.58 -7.49 -5.69
C PRO A 64 -12.02 -8.70 -6.48
N ASP A 65 -10.81 -8.54 -7.02
CA ASP A 65 -10.21 -9.53 -7.93
C ASP A 65 -9.21 -10.46 -7.24
N MET A 66 -8.78 -10.12 -6.01
CA MET A 66 -7.75 -10.87 -5.31
C MET A 66 -7.74 -10.64 -3.79
N ASN A 67 -7.16 -11.58 -3.06
CA ASN A 67 -6.99 -11.42 -1.62
C ASN A 67 -5.67 -10.67 -1.32
N GLY A 68 -5.72 -9.62 -0.50
CA GLY A 68 -4.54 -8.83 -0.11
C GLY A 68 -3.43 -9.67 0.57
N ILE A 69 -3.80 -10.72 1.31
CA ILE A 69 -2.82 -11.68 1.88
C ILE A 69 -2.06 -12.40 0.77
N SER A 70 -2.73 -12.74 -0.34
CA SER A 70 -2.07 -13.39 -1.48
C SER A 70 -1.08 -12.46 -2.16
N ILE A 71 -1.39 -11.16 -2.27
CA ILE A 71 -0.46 -10.14 -2.76
C ILE A 71 0.74 -10.03 -1.83
N GLY A 72 0.52 -9.95 -0.51
CA GLY A 72 1.61 -9.90 0.45
C GLY A 72 2.53 -11.12 0.38
N ARG A 73 1.97 -12.31 0.18
CA ARG A 73 2.75 -13.52 -0.10
C ARG A 73 3.51 -13.42 -1.41
N TYR A 74 2.89 -12.90 -2.47
CA TYR A 74 3.54 -12.67 -3.76
C TYR A 74 4.78 -11.78 -3.63
N VAL A 75 4.67 -10.67 -2.91
CA VAL A 75 5.79 -9.76 -2.61
C VAL A 75 6.95 -10.51 -1.94
N ARG A 76 6.66 -11.38 -0.96
CA ARG A 76 7.71 -12.10 -0.22
C ARG A 76 8.33 -13.25 -1.01
N GLU A 77 7.54 -14.02 -1.73
CA GLU A 77 8.00 -15.25 -2.37
C GLU A 77 8.52 -15.03 -3.78
N GLN A 78 7.84 -14.18 -4.56
CA GLN A 78 8.14 -13.95 -5.97
C GLN A 78 9.06 -12.75 -6.15
N LEU A 79 8.70 -11.59 -5.58
CA LEU A 79 9.54 -10.39 -5.66
C LEU A 79 10.74 -10.43 -4.70
N LYS A 80 10.69 -11.31 -3.69
CA LYS A 80 11.73 -11.46 -2.64
C LYS A 80 12.01 -10.17 -1.91
N ASP A 81 11.03 -9.28 -1.82
CA ASP A 81 11.17 -8.03 -1.10
C ASP A 81 10.82 -8.26 0.37
N SER A 82 11.84 -8.52 1.19
CA SER A 82 11.70 -8.65 2.64
C SER A 82 11.78 -7.30 3.37
N ALA A 83 12.14 -6.21 2.67
CA ALA A 83 12.33 -4.89 3.28
C ALA A 83 11.02 -4.11 3.34
N LEU A 84 10.15 -4.27 2.33
CA LEU A 84 8.83 -3.64 2.30
C LEU A 84 8.00 -4.05 3.52
N SER A 85 7.63 -3.09 4.38
CA SER A 85 6.69 -3.32 5.48
C SER A 85 5.25 -3.31 4.96
N ILE A 86 4.49 -4.38 5.22
CA ILE A 86 3.09 -4.49 4.77
C ILE A 86 2.18 -4.34 5.99
N VAL A 87 1.29 -3.35 5.93
CA VAL A 87 0.26 -3.06 6.92
C VAL A 87 -1.09 -3.42 6.33
N TYR A 88 -1.71 -4.47 6.84
CA TYR A 88 -3.01 -4.90 6.35
C TYR A 88 -4.14 -4.03 6.92
N ILE A 89 -5.02 -3.57 6.05
CA ILE A 89 -6.28 -2.92 6.38
C ILE A 89 -7.37 -3.99 6.26
N SER A 90 -8.27 -4.02 7.24
CA SER A 90 -9.41 -4.93 7.21
C SER A 90 -10.61 -4.24 7.83
N TYR A 91 -11.76 -4.36 7.19
CA TYR A 91 -13.02 -3.88 7.72
C TYR A 91 -13.76 -5.03 8.39
N LYS A 92 -14.21 -4.81 9.63
CA LYS A 92 -15.13 -5.74 10.27
C LYS A 92 -16.55 -5.25 10.01
N THR A 93 -17.22 -5.84 9.03
CA THR A 93 -18.67 -5.73 8.91
C THR A 93 -19.28 -6.46 10.12
N SER A 94 -19.83 -5.69 11.05
CA SER A 94 -20.54 -6.22 12.23
C SER A 94 -21.91 -6.73 11.84
#